data_AF-A0A6P0J7P6-F1
#
_entry.id   AF-A0A6P0J7P6-F1
#
_cell.length_a   1.000
_cell.length_b   1.000
_cell.length_c   1.000
_cell.angle_alpha   90.00
_cell.angle_beta   90.00
_cell.angle_gamma   90.00
#
_symmetry.space_group_name_H-M   'P 1'
#
loop_
_entity.id
_entity.type
_entity.pdbx_description
1 polymer ?
#
loop_
_entity_poly.entity_id
_entity_poly.type
_entity_poly.pdbx_seq_one_letter_code
_entity_poly.pdbx_strand_id
1 'polypeptide(L)'
;MEVDQLMKHTAISLFCGAGGCSLGFKQAGYSILYANDKDAAAVETYRRNFPESLCSNEDIDNVDFGKVLSEIVMKPGELDILIGGPPCQGFSTAGSRFWDDPRNNLLKQYVKALTILKPKW
;
A
#
# COMPACT_ATOMS: atom_id res chain seq x y z
N MET A 1 4.12 -33.20 5.05
CA MET A 1 4.56 -31.78 5.06
C MET A 1 3.89 -31.06 3.87
N GLU A 2 2.60 -30.76 3.73
CA GLU A 2 1.37 -30.74 4.54
C GLU A 2 1.54 -30.04 5.88
N VAL A 3 1.26 -28.72 5.94
CA VAL A 3 -0.05 -28.08 6.23
C VAL A 3 0.07 -26.53 6.19
N ASP A 4 1.24 -25.94 5.92
CA ASP A 4 1.50 -24.50 6.14
C ASP A 4 1.17 -23.57 4.94
N GLN A 5 0.51 -24.11 3.91
CA GLN A 5 0.08 -23.39 2.71
C GLN A 5 -1.42 -23.04 2.75
N LEU A 6 -2.00 -22.97 3.95
CA LEU A 6 -3.35 -22.44 4.17
C LEU A 6 -3.35 -20.93 3.91
N MET A 7 -3.87 -20.53 2.75
CA MET A 7 -4.49 -19.22 2.43
C MET A 7 -4.04 -18.05 3.31
N LYS A 8 -2.79 -17.61 3.17
CA LYS A 8 -2.36 -16.33 3.76
C LYS A 8 -3.09 -15.21 3.03
N HIS A 9 -3.93 -14.46 3.77
CA HIS A 9 -4.58 -13.28 3.22
C HIS A 9 -3.52 -12.32 2.68
N THR A 10 -3.78 -11.68 1.56
CA THR A 10 -2.81 -10.87 0.82
C THR A 10 -3.10 -9.39 0.97
N ALA A 11 -2.06 -8.58 1.09
CA ALA A 11 -2.19 -7.15 1.25
C ALA A 11 -1.22 -6.37 0.35
N ILE A 12 -1.67 -5.20 -0.08
CA ILE A 12 -0.82 -4.14 -0.64
C ILE A 12 -0.84 -2.95 0.32
N SER A 13 0.33 -2.36 0.59
CA SER A 13 0.49 -1.23 1.51
C SER A 13 0.96 0.04 0.82
N LEU A 14 0.04 0.97 0.54
CA LEU A 14 0.39 2.28 -0.04
C LEU A 14 0.64 3.32 1.05
N PHE A 15 1.57 4.26 0.81
CA PHE A 15 2.02 5.23 1.82
C PHE A 15 2.49 4.51 3.09
N CYS A 16 3.33 3.49 2.92
CA CYS A 16 3.61 2.52 3.99
C CYS A 16 4.49 3.08 5.12
N GLY A 17 5.19 4.19 4.89
CA GLY A 17 6.20 4.73 5.80
C GLY A 17 7.20 3.66 6.22
N ALA A 18 7.58 3.66 7.50
CA ALA A 18 8.47 2.65 8.07
C ALA A 18 7.81 1.26 8.28
N GLY A 19 6.51 1.12 7.96
CA GLY A 19 5.79 -0.16 7.97
C GLY A 19 5.04 -0.51 9.26
N GLY A 20 4.73 0.46 10.12
CA GLY A 20 3.98 0.21 11.37
C GLY A 20 2.60 -0.44 11.14
N CYS A 21 1.83 0.06 10.18
CA CYS A 21 0.54 -0.54 9.81
C CYS A 21 0.73 -1.93 9.21
N SER A 22 1.69 -2.09 8.29
CA SER A 22 2.04 -3.37 7.67
C SER A 22 2.44 -4.42 8.72
N LEU A 23 3.12 -4.03 9.80
CA LEU A 23 3.50 -4.93 10.88
C LEU A 23 2.28 -5.51 11.58
N GLY A 24 1.26 -4.69 11.85
CA GLY A 24 0.01 -5.15 12.44
C GLY A 24 -0.72 -6.17 11.54
N PHE A 25 -0.78 -5.91 10.23
CA PHE A 25 -1.38 -6.86 9.28
C PHE A 25 -0.57 -8.16 9.15
N LYS A 26 0.77 -8.07 9.14
CA LYS A 26 1.65 -9.24 9.16
C LYS A 26 1.44 -10.08 10.43
N GLN A 27 1.32 -9.45 11.58
CA GLN A 27 0.99 -10.12 12.85
C GLN A 27 -0.41 -10.75 12.84
N ALA A 28 -1.36 -10.16 12.11
CA ALA A 28 -2.69 -10.73 11.88
C ALA A 28 -2.72 -11.85 10.82
N GLY A 29 -1.58 -12.26 10.27
CA GLY A 29 -1.47 -13.36 9.31
C GLY A 29 -1.55 -12.97 7.83
N TYR A 30 -1.51 -11.67 7.51
CA TYR A 30 -1.46 -11.21 6.12
C TYR A 30 -0.04 -11.28 5.55
N SER A 31 0.06 -11.61 4.27
CA SER A 31 1.29 -11.47 3.48
C SER A 31 1.25 -10.14 2.72
N ILE A 32 2.18 -9.25 3.05
CA ILE A 32 2.29 -7.95 2.35
C ILE A 32 3.08 -8.16 1.07
N LEU A 33 2.40 -8.19 -0.08
CA LEU A 33 3.02 -8.53 -1.36
C LEU A 33 3.75 -7.34 -1.99
N TYR A 34 3.20 -6.14 -1.81
CA TYR A 34 3.77 -4.91 -2.32
C TYR A 34 3.56 -3.75 -1.35
N ALA A 35 4.54 -2.85 -1.28
CA ALA A 35 4.48 -1.61 -0.54
C ALA A 35 5.08 -0.44 -1.32
N ASN A 36 4.55 0.76 -1.11
CA ASN A 36 5.05 1.97 -1.73
C ASN A 36 5.15 3.10 -0.70
N ASP A 37 6.27 3.83 -0.74
CA ASP A 37 6.39 5.15 -0.13
C ASP A 37 7.44 6.00 -0.86
N LYS A 38 7.29 7.33 -0.83
CA LYS A 38 8.24 8.24 -1.47
C LYS A 38 9.41 8.62 -0.56
N ASP A 39 9.27 8.48 0.75
CA ASP A 39 10.34 8.78 1.70
C ASP A 39 11.39 7.66 1.70
N ALA A 40 12.60 7.97 1.21
CA ALA A 40 13.66 7.00 1.05
C ALA A 40 14.13 6.38 2.38
N ALA A 41 14.14 7.15 3.47
CA ALA A 41 14.55 6.65 4.78
C ALA A 41 13.50 5.71 5.37
N ALA A 42 12.22 6.03 5.17
CA ALA A 42 11.10 5.18 5.54
C ALA A 42 11.12 3.86 4.75
N VAL A 43 11.33 3.92 3.43
CA VAL A 43 11.44 2.72 2.57
C VAL A 43 12.65 1.85 2.96
N GLU A 44 13.80 2.45 3.25
CA GLU A 44 14.97 1.70 3.70
C GLU A 44 14.66 0.93 5.00
N THR A 45 13.95 1.58 5.93
CA THR A 45 13.48 0.93 7.16
C THR A 45 12.47 -0.17 6.84
N TYR A 46 11.53 0.07 5.93
CA TYR A 46 10.52 -0.90 5.52
C TYR A 46 11.16 -2.17 4.97
N ARG A 47 12.10 -2.05 4.02
CA ARG A 47 12.77 -3.19 3.39
C ARG A 47 13.52 -4.07 4.37
N ARG A 48 14.11 -3.48 5.43
CA ARG A 48 14.78 -4.24 6.50
C ARG A 48 13.80 -5.08 7.33
N ASN A 49 12.56 -4.60 7.51
CA ASN A 49 11.54 -5.26 8.34
C ASN A 49 10.63 -6.22 7.54
N PHE A 50 10.52 -6.00 6.23
CA PHE A 50 9.69 -6.78 5.30
C PHE A 50 10.48 -7.21 4.05
N PRO A 51 11.58 -7.96 4.21
CA PRO A 51 12.43 -8.37 3.08
C PRO A 51 11.72 -9.25 2.04
N GLU A 52 10.59 -9.87 2.40
CA GLU A 52 9.75 -10.65 1.51
C GLU A 52 8.81 -9.82 0.64
N SER A 53 8.62 -8.54 0.96
CA SER A 53 7.69 -7.65 0.27
C SER A 53 8.41 -6.88 -0.84
N LEU A 54 7.80 -6.79 -2.02
CA LEU A 54 8.26 -5.82 -3.02
C LEU A 54 8.01 -4.43 -2.49
N CYS A 55 9.03 -3.57 -2.47
CA CYS A 55 8.89 -2.21 -1.96
C CYS A 55 9.48 -1.19 -2.91
N SER A 56 8.66 -0.29 -3.44
CA SER A 56 9.11 0.78 -4.33
C SER A 56 9.30 2.10 -3.58
N ASN A 57 10.35 2.84 -3.96
CA ASN A 57 10.61 4.18 -3.47
C ASN A 57 10.33 5.20 -4.58
N GLU A 58 9.06 5.59 -4.71
CA GLU A 58 8.61 6.51 -5.75
C GLU A 58 7.36 7.25 -5.29
N ASP A 59 7.11 8.42 -5.89
CA ASP A 59 5.81 9.09 -5.71
C ASP A 59 4.70 8.20 -6.30
N ILE A 60 3.57 8.11 -5.58
CA ILE A 60 2.42 7.28 -5.95
C ILE A 60 1.88 7.63 -7.35
N ASP A 61 2.09 8.87 -7.82
CA ASP A 61 1.72 9.30 -9.17
C ASP A 61 2.44 8.50 -10.29
N ASN A 62 3.59 7.90 -9.98
CA ASN A 62 4.40 7.12 -10.92
C ASN A 62 4.12 5.61 -10.84
N VAL A 63 3.36 5.16 -9.85
CA VAL A 63 3.08 3.74 -9.64
C VAL A 63 2.09 3.23 -10.70
N ASP A 64 2.52 2.25 -11.49
CA ASP A 64 1.67 1.49 -12.40
C ASP A 64 1.12 0.25 -11.69
N PHE A 65 -0.12 0.35 -11.20
CA PHE A 65 -0.78 -0.75 -10.50
C PHE A 65 -1.03 -2.00 -11.38
N GLY A 66 -1.11 -1.85 -12.71
CA GLY A 66 -1.20 -2.99 -13.63
C GLY A 66 0.12 -3.76 -13.70
N LYS A 67 1.24 -3.03 -13.69
CA LYS A 67 2.58 -3.61 -13.58
C LYS A 67 2.78 -4.27 -12.22
N VAL A 68 2.37 -3.61 -11.13
CA VAL A 68 2.43 -4.18 -9.76
C VAL A 68 1.70 -5.53 -9.70
N LEU A 69 0.47 -5.61 -10.23
CA LEU A 69 -0.28 -6.86 -10.32
C LEU A 69 0.47 -7.95 -11.09
N SER A 70 1.14 -7.58 -12.18
CA SER A 70 1.94 -8.51 -12.98
C SER A 70 3.18 -9.02 -12.21
N GLU A 71 3.86 -8.14 -11.48
CA GLU A 71 5.04 -8.47 -10.67
C GLU A 71 4.70 -9.40 -9.49
N ILE A 72 3.54 -9.21 -8.85
CA ILE A 72 3.07 -10.09 -7.76
C ILE A 72 2.23 -11.28 -8.27
N VAL A 73 2.13 -11.47 -9.60
CA VAL A 73 1.40 -12.56 -10.27
C VAL A 73 -0.05 -12.68 -9.78
N MET A 74 -0.78 -11.57 -9.80
CA MET A 74 -2.14 -11.45 -9.30
C MET A 74 -3.06 -10.77 -10.31
N LYS A 75 -4.34 -11.17 -10.35
CA LYS A 75 -5.38 -10.50 -11.15
C LYS A 75 -6.16 -9.48 -10.32
N PRO A 76 -6.74 -8.44 -10.95
CA PRO A 76 -7.72 -7.58 -10.28
C PRO A 76 -8.83 -8.41 -9.63
N GLY A 77 -9.20 -8.11 -8.38
CA GLY A 77 -10.22 -8.87 -7.64
C GLY A 77 -9.66 -9.98 -6.74
N GLU A 78 -8.39 -10.36 -6.89
CA GLU A 78 -7.80 -11.45 -6.08
C GLU A 78 -7.20 -10.95 -4.76
N LEU A 79 -6.73 -9.70 -4.72
CA LEU A 79 -6.15 -9.06 -3.54
C LEU A 79 -7.18 -9.03 -2.40
N ASP A 80 -6.78 -9.48 -1.21
CA ASP A 80 -7.71 -9.49 -0.08
C ASP A 80 -7.91 -8.10 0.50
N ILE A 81 -6.85 -7.31 0.70
CA ILE A 81 -6.99 -5.97 1.26
C ILE A 81 -5.99 -4.97 0.67
N LEU A 82 -6.46 -3.74 0.44
CA LEU A 82 -5.59 -2.59 0.22
C LEU A 82 -5.51 -1.76 1.51
N ILE A 83 -4.29 -1.63 2.06
CA ILE A 83 -4.03 -0.80 3.24
C ILE A 83 -3.23 0.43 2.84
N GLY A 84 -3.47 1.55 3.51
CA GLY A 84 -2.68 2.74 3.33
C GLY A 84 -3.31 3.98 3.95
N GLY A 85 -2.45 4.94 4.29
CA GLY A 85 -2.84 6.21 4.90
C GLY A 85 -2.44 7.38 4.02
N PRO A 86 -3.20 7.71 2.95
CA PRO A 86 -2.91 8.90 2.17
C PRO A 86 -2.95 10.14 3.08
N PRO A 87 -2.02 11.09 2.95
CA PRO A 87 -1.99 12.27 3.81
C PRO A 87 -3.26 13.10 3.67
N CYS A 88 -3.94 13.32 4.79
CA CYS A 88 -5.28 13.93 4.87
C CYS A 88 -5.24 15.46 5.10
N GLN A 89 -4.12 16.12 4.77
CA GLN A 89 -3.87 17.52 5.17
C GLN A 89 -4.86 18.53 4.55
N GLY A 90 -5.39 18.27 3.35
CA GLY A 90 -6.43 19.10 2.73
C GLY A 90 -7.84 18.95 3.32
N PHE A 91 -8.09 17.87 4.06
CA PHE A 91 -9.42 17.52 4.61
C PHE A 91 -9.51 17.58 6.14
N SER A 92 -8.37 17.66 6.84
CA SER A 92 -8.32 17.73 8.31
C SER A 92 -8.82 19.07 8.85
N THR A 93 -9.64 19.02 9.91
CA THR A 93 -10.05 20.21 10.68
C THR A 93 -8.90 20.87 11.45
N ALA A 94 -7.80 20.14 11.69
CA ALA A 94 -6.58 20.66 12.30
C ALA A 94 -5.66 21.36 11.28
N GLY A 95 -5.97 21.26 9.98
CA GLY A 95 -5.32 22.02 8.92
C GLY A 95 -6.21 23.18 8.44
N SER A 96 -5.59 24.17 7.80
CA SER A 96 -6.32 25.18 7.03
C SER A 96 -6.98 24.47 5.84
N ARG A 97 -8.31 24.42 5.79
CA ARG A 97 -9.10 23.78 4.72
C ARG A 97 -8.77 24.42 3.35
N PHE A 98 -7.80 23.87 2.64
CA PHE A 98 -7.44 24.28 1.30
C PHE A 98 -7.96 23.23 0.31
N TRP A 99 -9.08 23.56 -0.36
CA TRP A 99 -9.71 22.67 -1.35
C TRP A 99 -8.82 22.44 -2.58
N ASP A 100 -7.93 23.38 -2.89
CA ASP A 100 -6.97 23.31 -4.00
C ASP A 100 -5.61 22.72 -3.58
N ASP A 101 -5.53 22.06 -2.43
CA ASP A 101 -4.28 21.45 -1.98
C ASP A 101 -3.83 20.34 -2.96
N PRO A 102 -2.61 20.43 -3.55
CA PRO A 102 -2.11 19.41 -4.47
C PRO A 102 -2.03 18.02 -3.83
N ARG A 103 -1.98 17.92 -2.49
CA ARG A 103 -2.02 16.65 -1.74
C ARG A 103 -3.37 15.94 -1.85
N ASN A 104 -4.45 16.63 -2.25
CA ASN A 104 -5.71 15.98 -2.61
C ASN A 104 -5.55 14.99 -3.77
N ASN A 105 -4.50 15.15 -4.59
CA ASN A 105 -4.14 14.20 -5.63
C ASN A 105 -3.74 12.83 -5.05
N LEU A 106 -3.14 12.78 -3.86
CA LEU A 106 -2.71 11.53 -3.23
C LEU A 106 -3.90 10.65 -2.86
N LEU A 107 -5.00 11.26 -2.42
CA LEU A 107 -6.27 10.55 -2.23
C LEU A 107 -6.83 10.03 -3.56
N LYS A 108 -6.75 10.82 -4.64
CA LYS A 108 -7.18 10.37 -5.98
C LYS A 108 -6.37 9.17 -6.46
N GLN A 109 -5.06 9.13 -6.21
CA GLN A 109 -4.23 7.97 -6.56
C GLN A 109 -4.58 6.74 -5.73
N TYR A 110 -4.91 6.90 -4.45
CA TYR A 110 -5.43 5.79 -3.65
C TYR A 110 -6.74 5.25 -4.21
N VAL A 111 -7.66 6.13 -4.63
CA VAL A 111 -8.91 5.71 -5.30
C VAL A 111 -8.63 5.04 -6.65
N LYS A 112 -7.66 5.52 -7.43
CA LYS A 112 -7.20 4.87 -8.66
C LYS A 112 -6.65 3.47 -8.40
N ALA A 113 -5.90 3.29 -7.31
CA ALA A 113 -5.45 1.97 -6.90
C ALA A 113 -6.64 1.04 -6.61
N LEU A 114 -7.66 1.51 -5.88
CA LEU A 114 -8.88 0.74 -5.61
C LEU A 114 -9.60 0.30 -6.90
N THR A 115 -9.71 1.19 -7.91
CA THR A 115 -10.42 0.85 -9.16
C THR A 115 -9.67 -0.16 -10.03
N ILE A 116 -8.34 -0.17 -9.96
CA ILE A 116 -7.49 -1.09 -10.72
C ILE A 116 -7.32 -2.43 -9.99
N LEU A 117 -6.94 -2.38 -8.71
CA LEU A 117 -6.65 -3.57 -7.90
C LEU A 117 -7.93 -4.34 -7.53
N LYS A 118 -9.03 -3.61 -7.30
CA LYS A 118 -10.34 -4.16 -6.86
C LYS A 118 -10.19 -5.12 -5.67
N PRO A 119 -9.61 -4.68 -4.55
CA PRO A 119 -9.44 -5.55 -3.39
C PRO A 119 -10.81 -6.02 -2.85
N LYS A 120 -10.81 -7.15 -2.15
CA LYS A 120 -12.03 -7.69 -1.50
C LYS A 120 -12.48 -6.83 -0.32
N TRP A 121 -11.53 -6.18 0.36
CA TRP A 121 -11.72 -5.28 1.49
C TRP A 121 -11.00 -3.95 1.30
#